data_AF-A0A1S6WTQ6-F1
#
_entry.id   AF-A0A1S6WTQ6-F1
#
_cell.length_a   1.000
_cell.length_b   1.000
_cell.length_c   1.000
_cell.angle_alpha   90.00
_cell.angle_beta   90.00
_cell.angle_gamma   90.00
#
_symmetry.space_group_name_H-M   'P 1'
#
loop_
_entity.id
_entity.type
_entity.pdbx_description
1 polymer ?
#
loop_
_entity_poly.entity_id
_entity_poly.type
_entity_poly.pdbx_seq_one_letter_code
_entity_poly.pdbx_strand_id
1 'polypeptide(L)'
;MNKQVSVADHEILLVVCDDGHHLSSSGPIDETEIMNIINGVGDVVSILRIDLHSDRYDDISEEVAELYVQKYLDEGRYCFLESNPDLFIIESDAYNDLLEDTKDREYADKVYGTYEEQHRLRPCDVLNMNYRRGL
;
A
#
# COMPACT_ATOMS: atom_id res chain seq x y z
N MET A 1 -4.15 9.13 4.09
CA MET A 1 -3.52 10.47 3.98
C MET A 1 -2.05 10.18 3.80
N ASN A 2 -1.41 10.47 2.66
CA ASN A 2 0.03 10.20 2.50
C ASN A 2 0.82 11.14 3.42
N LYS A 3 1.09 10.65 4.63
CA LYS A 3 2.00 11.29 5.56
C LYS A 3 3.39 11.06 5.00
N GLN A 4 4.09 12.14 4.67
CA GLN A 4 5.42 12.04 4.10
C GLN A 4 6.36 11.41 5.14
N VAL A 5 6.93 10.25 4.80
CA VAL A 5 7.88 9.54 5.67
C VAL A 5 9.28 9.99 5.32
N SER A 6 9.99 10.53 6.31
CA SER A 6 11.39 10.95 6.18
C SER A 6 12.08 10.88 7.53
N VAL A 7 13.42 10.80 7.47
CA VAL A 7 14.31 10.88 8.62
C VAL A 7 15.17 12.13 8.49
N ALA A 8 15.14 13.00 9.48
CA ALA A 8 15.90 14.25 9.52
C ALA A 8 17.37 14.04 9.94
N ASP A 9 18.21 15.05 9.74
CA ASP A 9 19.65 15.03 10.01
C ASP A 9 20.03 14.66 11.46
N HIS A 10 19.11 14.84 12.40
CA HIS A 10 19.26 14.54 13.83
C HIS A 10 18.49 13.28 14.24
N GLU A 11 18.02 12.51 13.26
CA GLU A 11 17.28 11.28 13.46
C GLU A 11 18.05 10.08 12.87
N ILE A 12 17.73 8.90 13.36
CA ILE A 12 18.27 7.62 12.89
C ILE A 12 17.10 6.74 12.45
N LEU A 13 17.21 6.19 11.24
CA LEU A 13 16.39 5.07 10.80
C LEU A 13 16.97 3.78 11.37
N LEU A 14 16.17 3.00 12.08
CA LEU A 14 16.54 1.68 12.59
C LEU A 14 15.55 0.65 12.02
N VAL A 15 16.07 -0.29 11.24
CA VAL A 15 15.32 -1.42 10.69
C VAL A 15 15.68 -2.65 11.51
N VAL A 16 14.66 -3.33 12.02
CA VAL A 16 14.80 -4.55 12.83
C VAL A 16 14.30 -5.74 12.02
N CYS A 17 15.13 -6.78 11.91
CA CYS A 17 14.81 -8.01 11.20
C CYS A 17 14.53 -9.17 12.17
N ASP A 18 13.82 -10.19 11.68
CA ASP A 18 13.43 -11.36 12.49
C ASP A 18 14.64 -12.19 12.94
N ASP A 19 15.72 -12.20 12.14
CA ASP A 19 16.96 -12.92 12.46
C ASP A 19 17.85 -12.22 13.51
N GLY A 20 17.39 -11.10 14.07
CA GLY A 20 18.11 -10.29 15.04
C GLY A 20 19.17 -9.38 14.43
N HIS A 21 19.33 -9.36 13.10
CA HIS A 21 20.06 -8.30 12.43
C HIS A 21 19.30 -6.98 12.49
N HIS A 22 20.07 -5.90 12.52
CA HIS A 22 19.55 -4.55 12.50
C HIS A 22 20.39 -3.71 11.54
N LEU A 23 19.70 -2.89 10.76
CA LEU A 23 20.33 -1.87 9.94
C LEU A 23 20.02 -0.51 10.56
N SER A 24 21.03 0.32 10.75
CA SER A 24 20.84 1.71 11.16
C SER A 24 21.46 2.66 10.15
N SER A 25 20.76 3.75 9.86
CA SER A 25 21.24 4.81 8.97
C SER A 25 20.85 6.16 9.56
N SER A 26 21.81 7.08 9.63
CA SER A 26 21.56 8.45 10.07
C SER A 26 20.94 9.28 8.94
N GLY A 27 20.06 10.21 9.30
CA GLY A 27 19.49 11.15 8.37
C GLY A 27 20.49 12.15 7.79
N PRO A 28 20.07 12.96 6.79
CA PRO A 28 18.73 12.96 6.18
C PRO A 28 18.51 11.77 5.25
N ILE A 29 17.34 11.15 5.33
CA ILE A 29 16.91 10.06 4.43
C ILE A 29 15.48 10.36 3.98
N ASP A 30 15.26 10.34 2.68
CA ASP A 30 13.93 10.54 2.10
C ASP A 30 13.14 9.23 1.96
N GLU A 31 11.86 9.36 1.59
CA GLU A 31 10.95 8.23 1.38
C GLU A 31 11.49 7.18 0.39
N THR A 32 12.11 7.63 -0.70
CA THR A 32 12.64 6.72 -1.74
C THR A 32 13.84 5.94 -1.22
N GLU A 33 14.71 6.60 -0.46
CA GLU A 33 15.85 5.97 0.18
C GLU A 33 15.43 4.99 1.28
N ILE A 34 14.43 5.33 2.11
CA ILE A 34 13.84 4.41 3.10
C ILE A 34 13.36 3.12 2.42
N MET A 35 12.59 3.26 1.34
CA MET A 35 12.10 2.10 0.57
C MET A 35 13.24 1.28 -0.03
N ASN A 36 14.28 1.93 -0.56
CA ASN A 36 15.46 1.23 -1.11
C ASN A 36 16.22 0.45 -0.04
N ILE A 37 16.35 1.02 1.16
CA ILE A 37 16.98 0.39 2.30
C ILE A 37 16.22 -0.88 2.68
N ILE A 38 14.90 -0.78 2.88
CA ILE A 38 14.06 -1.90 3.33
C ILE A 38 14.06 -3.04 2.31
N ASN A 39 13.92 -2.71 1.02
CA ASN A 39 14.00 -3.69 -0.06
C ASN A 39 15.35 -4.42 -0.14
N GLY A 40 16.42 -3.84 0.44
CA GLY A 40 17.74 -4.43 0.48
C GLY A 40 17.98 -5.37 1.67
N VAL A 41 17.10 -5.36 2.67
CA VAL A 41 17.36 -5.99 3.98
C VAL A 41 16.55 -7.28 4.18
N GLY A 42 15.31 -7.37 3.69
CA GLY A 42 14.48 -8.59 3.82
C GLY A 42 14.13 -8.97 5.27
N ASP A 43 13.07 -9.76 5.44
CA ASP A 43 12.62 -10.27 6.75
C ASP A 43 12.43 -9.17 7.81
N VAL A 44 11.94 -8.01 7.36
CA VAL A 44 11.79 -6.81 8.20
C VAL A 44 10.57 -6.98 9.12
N VAL A 45 10.79 -6.73 10.41
CA VAL A 45 9.77 -6.83 11.47
C VAL A 45 9.28 -5.46 11.89
N SER A 46 10.18 -4.50 12.06
CA SER A 46 9.79 -3.14 12.44
C SER A 46 10.78 -2.10 11.96
N ILE A 47 10.26 -0.87 11.79
CA ILE A 47 10.99 0.28 11.28
C ILE A 47 10.79 1.41 12.27
N LEU A 48 11.87 1.82 12.93
CA LEU A 48 11.87 2.84 13.97
C LEU A 48 12.59 4.09 13.47
N ARG A 49 12.06 5.26 13.82
CA ARG A 49 12.72 6.56 13.66
C ARG A 49 13.07 7.11 15.02
N ILE A 50 14.35 7.30 15.28
CA ILE A 50 14.89 7.72 16.58
C ILE A 50 15.36 9.16 16.49
N ASP A 51 14.82 10.04 17.32
CA ASP A 51 15.26 11.44 17.45
C ASP A 51 16.35 11.58 18.53
N LEU A 52 17.54 11.98 18.10
CA LEU A 52 18.72 12.12 18.96
C LEU A 52 18.64 13.31 19.92
N HIS A 53 17.78 14.29 19.65
CA HIS A 53 17.62 15.47 20.50
C HIS A 53 16.60 15.24 21.61
N SER A 54 15.51 14.53 21.30
CA SER A 54 14.44 14.28 22.25
C SER A 54 14.54 12.94 22.97
N ASP A 55 15.47 12.06 22.57
CA ASP A 55 15.63 10.69 23.09
C ASP A 55 14.33 9.88 22.98
N ARG A 56 13.55 10.17 21.92
CA ARG A 56 12.30 9.50 21.60
C ARG A 56 12.47 8.68 20.33
N TYR A 57 11.64 7.65 20.20
CA TYR A 57 11.47 6.91 18.97
C TYR A 57 10.00 6.89 18.57
N ASP A 58 9.77 6.95 17.27
CA ASP A 58 8.50 6.69 16.64
C ASP A 58 8.61 5.36 15.89
N ASP A 59 7.61 4.49 16.06
CA ASP A 59 7.43 3.36 15.17
C ASP A 59 6.74 3.86 13.90
N ILE A 60 7.43 3.73 12.76
CA ILE A 60 6.95 4.19 11.45
C ILE A 60 6.63 3.01 10.52
N SER A 61 6.51 1.80 11.07
CA SER A 61 6.25 0.59 10.30
C SER A 61 4.93 0.69 9.52
N GLU A 62 3.89 1.26 10.14
CA GLU A 62 2.59 1.45 9.50
C GLU A 62 2.68 2.46 8.35
N GLU A 63 3.28 3.63 8.58
CA GLU A 63 3.42 4.62 7.51
C GLU A 63 4.26 4.09 6.35
N VAL A 64 5.25 3.24 6.60
CA VAL A 64 6.00 2.60 5.53
C VAL A 64 5.19 1.50 4.84
N ALA A 65 4.41 0.71 5.58
CA ALA A 65 3.51 -0.27 4.99
C ALA A 65 2.46 0.38 4.07
N GLU A 66 1.90 1.53 4.45
CA GLU A 66 1.03 2.36 3.59
C GLU A 66 1.71 2.70 2.27
N LEU A 67 3.00 3.08 2.29
CA LEU A 67 3.76 3.38 1.07
C LEU A 67 3.95 2.16 0.17
N TYR A 68 4.21 0.99 0.77
CA TYR A 68 4.26 -0.26 0.01
C TYR A 68 2.91 -0.55 -0.65
N VAL A 69 1.83 -0.56 0.13
CA VAL A 69 0.46 -0.80 -0.37
C VAL A 69 0.08 0.18 -1.48
N GLN A 70 0.31 1.48 -1.28
CA GLN A 70 -0.01 2.51 -2.26
C GLN A 70 0.78 2.32 -3.56
N LYS A 71 2.09 2.03 -3.46
CA LYS A 71 2.92 1.76 -4.63
C LYS A 71 2.40 0.57 -5.44
N TYR A 72 1.93 -0.49 -4.79
CA TYR A 72 1.35 -1.64 -5.49
C TYR A 72 0.02 -1.32 -6.16
N LEU A 73 -0.84 -0.53 -5.49
CA LEU A 73 -2.08 -0.03 -6.07
C LEU A 73 -1.81 0.81 -7.32
N ASP A 74 -0.83 1.70 -7.27
CA ASP A 74 -0.43 2.57 -8.38
C ASP A 74 0.12 1.76 -9.57
N GLU A 75 0.86 0.67 -9.29
CA GLU A 75 1.37 -0.25 -10.31
C GLU A 75 0.29 -1.21 -10.86
N GLY A 76 -0.92 -1.21 -10.31
CA GLY A 76 -2.01 -2.11 -10.70
C GLY A 76 -1.72 -3.59 -10.40
N ARG A 77 -0.78 -3.86 -9.49
CA ARG A 77 -0.32 -5.21 -9.16
C ARG A 77 -1.01 -5.72 -7.89
N TYR A 78 -2.14 -6.39 -8.07
CA TYR A 78 -2.81 -7.13 -6.98
C TYR A 78 -2.04 -8.38 -6.53
N CYS A 79 -0.98 -8.77 -7.24
CA CYS A 79 -0.16 -9.96 -6.98
C CYS A 79 0.63 -9.89 -5.65
N PHE A 80 0.62 -8.77 -4.94
CA PHE A 80 1.31 -8.64 -3.65
C PHE A 80 0.80 -9.62 -2.59
N LEU A 81 -0.47 -10.04 -2.71
CA LEU A 81 -1.07 -11.10 -1.90
C LEU A 81 -0.40 -12.48 -2.07
N GLU A 82 0.28 -12.71 -3.20
CA GLU A 82 0.90 -13.99 -3.54
C GLU A 82 2.39 -14.07 -3.20
N SER A 83 3.03 -12.93 -2.83
CA SER A 83 4.50 -12.81 -2.74
C SER A 83 5.10 -12.99 -1.33
N ASN A 84 4.35 -13.46 -0.34
CA ASN A 84 4.80 -13.58 1.07
C ASN A 84 5.46 -12.28 1.57
N PRO A 85 4.67 -11.23 1.80
CA PRO A 85 5.19 -9.93 2.21
C PRO A 85 5.90 -9.97 3.57
N ASP A 86 6.78 -9.00 3.81
CA ASP A 86 7.46 -8.86 5.11
C ASP A 86 6.46 -8.71 6.25
N LEU A 87 6.87 -9.11 7.46
CA LEU A 87 5.97 -9.20 8.62
C LEU A 87 5.33 -7.85 8.95
N PHE A 88 6.12 -6.77 8.89
CA PHE A 88 5.61 -5.41 9.16
C PHE A 88 4.49 -4.99 8.19
N ILE A 89 4.44 -5.57 6.99
CA ILE A 89 3.39 -5.31 6.01
C ILE A 89 2.17 -6.19 6.30
N ILE A 90 2.38 -7.48 6.60
CA ILE A 90 1.28 -8.41 6.93
C ILE A 90 0.49 -7.91 8.15
N GLU A 91 1.21 -7.39 9.15
CA GLU A 91 0.62 -6.92 10.41
C GLU A 91 0.08 -5.48 10.32
N SER A 92 0.29 -4.79 9.19
CA SER A 92 -0.17 -3.41 9.01
C SER A 92 -1.68 -3.29 8.84
N ASP A 93 -2.25 -2.21 9.34
CA ASP A 93 -3.64 -1.85 9.10
C ASP A 93 -3.86 -1.58 7.60
N ALA A 94 -2.91 -0.92 6.93
CA ALA A 94 -2.95 -0.63 5.50
C ALA A 94 -3.12 -1.88 4.62
N TYR A 95 -2.42 -2.96 4.95
CA TYR A 95 -2.55 -4.23 4.22
C TYR A 95 -3.86 -4.95 4.53
N ASN A 96 -4.33 -4.89 5.78
CA ASN A 96 -5.61 -5.46 6.17
C ASN A 96 -6.78 -4.74 5.50
N ASP A 97 -6.75 -3.41 5.42
CA ASP A 97 -7.73 -2.61 4.69
C ASP A 97 -7.75 -2.99 3.21
N LEU A 98 -6.58 -3.16 2.58
CA LEU A 98 -6.48 -3.62 1.19
C LEU A 98 -7.11 -5.02 0.99
N LEU A 99 -6.89 -5.93 1.93
CA LEU A 99 -7.46 -7.27 1.92
C LEU A 99 -8.99 -7.26 2.02
N GLU A 100 -9.53 -6.41 2.88
CA GLU A 100 -10.99 -6.24 3.03
C GLU A 100 -11.60 -5.65 1.75
N ASP A 101 -11.04 -4.55 1.23
CA ASP A 101 -11.49 -3.92 -0.02
C ASP A 101 -11.47 -4.90 -1.20
N THR A 102 -10.45 -5.75 -1.27
CA THR A 102 -10.33 -6.77 -2.32
C THR A 102 -11.44 -7.82 -2.20
N LYS A 103 -11.72 -8.32 -0.99
CA LYS A 103 -12.79 -9.29 -0.74
C LYS A 103 -14.17 -8.72 -1.04
N ASP A 104 -14.41 -7.46 -0.67
CA ASP A 104 -15.67 -6.78 -0.93
C ASP A 104 -15.90 -6.60 -2.42
N ARG A 105 -14.85 -6.28 -3.18
CA ARG A 105 -14.91 -6.23 -4.64
C ARG A 105 -15.19 -7.60 -5.26
N GLU A 106 -14.51 -8.66 -4.82
CA GLU A 106 -14.77 -10.02 -5.30
C GLU A 106 -16.20 -10.49 -5.02
N TYR A 107 -16.71 -10.16 -3.83
CA TYR A 107 -18.10 -10.44 -3.47
C TYR A 107 -19.07 -9.67 -4.39
N ALA A 108 -18.83 -8.37 -4.59
CA ALA A 108 -19.64 -7.54 -5.47
C ALA A 108 -19.63 -8.07 -6.91
N ASP A 109 -18.46 -8.41 -7.45
CA ASP A 109 -18.30 -8.97 -8.78
C ASP A 109 -19.03 -10.31 -8.94
N LYS A 110 -19.00 -11.16 -7.90
CA LYS A 110 -19.72 -12.45 -7.89
C LYS A 110 -21.24 -12.30 -7.80
N VAL A 111 -21.73 -11.32 -7.04
CA VAL A 111 -23.16 -11.12 -6.81
C VAL A 111 -23.83 -10.35 -7.94
N TYR A 112 -23.15 -9.34 -8.47
CA TYR A 112 -23.72 -8.38 -9.42
C TYR A 112 -23.12 -8.46 -10.82
N GLY A 113 -22.09 -9.30 -11.03
CA GLY A 113 -21.25 -9.29 -12.23
C GLY A 113 -20.12 -8.27 -12.07
N THR A 114 -19.07 -8.37 -12.87
CA THR A 114 -17.98 -7.39 -12.84
C THR A 114 -18.45 -5.97 -13.14
N TYR A 115 -17.71 -4.95 -12.70
CA TYR A 115 -18.03 -3.55 -13.05
C TYR A 115 -18.26 -3.36 -14.56
N GLU A 116 -17.42 -3.98 -15.40
CA GLU A 116 -17.56 -3.92 -16.85
C GLU A 116 -18.85 -4.58 -17.35
N GLU A 117 -19.27 -5.68 -16.75
CA GLU A 117 -20.52 -6.37 -17.10
C GLU A 117 -21.76 -5.58 -16.64
N GLN A 118 -21.70 -4.97 -15.44
CA GLN A 118 -22.78 -4.15 -14.89
C GLN A 118 -23.01 -2.88 -15.72
N HIS A 119 -21.92 -2.26 -16.21
CA HIS A 119 -21.96 -1.00 -16.93
C HIS A 119 -21.84 -1.15 -18.45
N ARG A 120 -21.90 -2.39 -18.96
CA ARG A 120 -21.92 -2.62 -20.40
C ARG A 120 -23.22 -2.08 -21.00
N LEU A 121 -23.09 -1.08 -21.87
CA LEU A 121 -24.21 -0.59 -22.66
C LEU A 121 -24.81 -1.77 -23.46
N ARG A 122 -26.08 -2.06 -23.21
CA ARG A 122 -26.79 -3.05 -24.00
C ARG A 122 -27.15 -2.43 -25.35
N PRO A 123 -27.28 -3.23 -26.42
CA PRO A 123 -27.75 -2.72 -27.71
C PRO A 123 -29.04 -1.88 -27.59
N CYS A 124 -29.93 -2.26 -26.66
CA CYS A 124 -31.17 -1.53 -26.35
C CYS A 124 -30.93 -0.11 -25.80
N ASP A 125 -29.84 0.11 -25.07
CA ASP A 125 -29.48 1.41 -24.47
C ASP A 125 -28.93 2.38 -25.54
N VAL A 126 -28.39 1.84 -26.64
CA VAL A 126 -27.86 2.61 -27.79
C VAL A 126 -28.93 2.81 -28.88
N LEU A 127 -29.82 1.84 -29.07
CA LEU A 127 -30.80 1.84 -30.17
C LEU A 127 -32.09 2.65 -29.89
N ASN A 128 -32.28 3.16 -28.67
CA ASN A 128 -33.52 3.88 -28.29
C ASN A 128 -33.60 5.35 -28.76
N MET A 129 -32.60 5.87 -29.50
CA MET A 129 -32.59 7.26 -29.98
C MET A 129 -33.22 7.48 -31.37
N ASN A 130 -33.61 6.44 -32.12
CA ASN A 130 -34.02 6.60 -33.52
C ASN A 130 -35.53 6.40 -33.82
N TYR A 131 -36.39 6.19 -32.83
CA TYR A 131 -37.83 5.95 -33.06
C TYR A 131 -38.78 7.11 -32.69
N ARG A 132 -38.28 8.34 -32.49
CA ARG A 132 -39.12 9.54 -32.32
C ARG A 132 -38.83 10.65 -33.34
N ARG A 133 -38.88 10.33 -34.63
CA ARG A 133 -39.13 11.32 -35.70
C ARG A 133 -39.97 10.67 -36.78
N GLY A 134 -41.28 10.78 -36.65
CA GLY A 134 -42.21 10.23 -37.62
C GLY A 134 -43.66 10.39 -37.20
N LEU A 135 -44.09 11.64 -36.97
CA LEU A 135 -45.48 12.09 -37.15
C LEU A 135 -45.43 13.54 -37.64
#